data_AF-A0AAE3FHP4-F1
#
_entry.id   AF-A0AAE3FHP4-F1
#
_cell.length_a   1.000
_cell.length_b   1.000
_cell.length_c   1.000
_cell.angle_alpha   90.00
_cell.angle_beta   90.00
_cell.angle_gamma   90.00
#
_symmetry.space_group_name_H-M   'P 1'
#
loop_
_entity.id
_entity.type
_entity.pdbx_description
1 polymer ?
#
loop_
_entity_poly.entity_id
_entity_poly.type
_entity_poly.pdbx_seq_one_letter_code
_entity_poly.pdbx_strand_id
1 'polypeptide(L)'
;MLFSSITFLYCFLPCVLLVYFVVPDRMKNTVLLLASLFFYGWGEPKYLIFMLASVTQSYAAALLVERFRGTKIAKAALAVSAAASLGLLAYCKYADFFIGNFNAVTGLSVPLLRVALPVGISFYTFQILSYVIDVYRGDVPVQRNFIDLAMYVAMFPQLIAGPIVRYSDIAGSLKNRKTTLADAFMSFKSMFGFAGIPAVNAASLYYLKSNLVLLIVAAVGATPLPRRIYEKIGGTAGGSRVLAVLTPMAAAAAVAVCTAYLIDGLFNPFVYFRF
;
A
#
# COMPACT_ATOMS: atom_id res chain seq x y z
N MET A 1 8.49 11.37 -5.81
CA MET A 1 9.53 11.61 -4.78
C MET A 1 9.54 10.44 -3.80
N LEU A 2 10.59 10.25 -2.99
CA LEU A 2 10.59 9.27 -1.88
C LEU A 2 10.18 9.95 -0.58
N PHE A 3 9.39 9.29 0.27
CA PHE A 3 8.94 9.83 1.56
C PHE A 3 10.08 10.09 2.55
N SER A 4 11.14 9.29 2.50
CA SER A 4 12.33 9.46 3.34
C SER A 4 13.29 10.52 2.81
N SER A 5 13.03 11.11 1.64
CA SER A 5 13.96 12.08 1.05
C SER A 5 13.90 13.43 1.77
N ILE A 6 15.07 14.08 1.88
CA ILE A 6 15.20 15.44 2.42
C ILE A 6 14.28 16.40 1.65
N THR A 7 14.24 16.30 0.33
CA THR A 7 13.37 17.09 -0.54
C THR A 7 11.89 16.94 -0.18
N PHE A 8 11.45 15.73 0.14
CA PHE A 8 10.08 15.51 0.57
C PHE A 8 9.81 16.12 1.96
N LEU A 9 10.64 15.79 2.95
CA LEU A 9 10.42 16.14 4.34
C LEU A 9 10.54 17.64 4.62
N TYR A 10 11.52 18.31 4.02
CA TYR A 10 11.86 19.71 4.35
C TYR A 10 11.36 20.72 3.33
N CYS A 11 11.04 20.30 2.10
CA CYS A 11 10.58 21.23 1.06
C CYS A 11 9.12 20.94 0.66
N PHE A 12 8.85 19.75 0.09
CA PHE A 12 7.54 19.44 -0.48
C PHE A 12 6.44 19.42 0.60
N LEU A 13 6.62 18.67 1.68
CA LEU A 13 5.60 18.51 2.71
C LEU A 13 5.26 19.83 3.42
N PRO A 14 6.24 20.65 3.89
CA PRO A 14 5.95 21.96 4.48
C PRO A 14 5.22 22.89 3.52
N CYS A 15 5.63 22.93 2.24
CA CYS A 15 4.97 23.75 1.22
C CYS A 15 3.52 23.30 0.99
N VAL A 16 3.26 22.00 0.85
CA VAL A 16 1.90 21.47 0.67
C VAL A 16 1.02 21.79 1.87
N LEU A 17 1.53 21.63 3.10
CA LEU A 17 0.79 21.97 4.32
C LEU A 17 0.48 23.48 4.39
N LEU A 18 1.46 24.33 4.11
CA LEU A 18 1.27 25.79 4.09
C LEU A 18 0.16 26.16 3.10
N VAL A 19 0.25 25.70 1.86
CA VAL A 19 -0.77 25.97 0.84
C VAL A 19 -2.12 25.42 1.27
N TYR A 20 -2.18 24.20 1.80
CA TYR A 20 -3.41 23.55 2.27
C TYR A 20 -4.14 24.34 3.37
N PHE A 21 -3.40 24.94 4.31
CA PHE A 21 -3.98 25.74 5.39
C PHE A 21 -4.33 27.17 4.99
N VAL A 22 -3.71 27.71 3.93
CA VAL A 22 -4.00 29.05 3.41
C VAL A 22 -5.23 29.08 2.49
N VAL A 23 -5.46 28.02 1.71
CA VAL A 23 -6.58 27.98 0.76
C VAL A 23 -7.94 27.77 1.45
N PRO A 24 -9.04 28.30 0.87
CA PRO A 24 -10.39 28.05 1.38
C PRO A 24 -10.78 26.57 1.26
N ASP A 25 -11.73 26.12 2.08
CA ASP A 25 -12.15 24.71 2.18
C ASP A 25 -12.52 24.07 0.83
N ARG A 26 -13.12 24.86 -0.09
CA ARG A 26 -13.52 24.40 -1.43
C ARG A 26 -12.34 23.99 -2.31
N MET A 27 -11.14 24.53 -2.07
CA MET A 27 -9.95 24.29 -2.89
C MET A 27 -9.00 23.24 -2.30
N LYS A 28 -9.25 22.79 -1.07
CA LYS A 28 -8.37 21.83 -0.37
C LYS A 28 -8.19 20.53 -1.16
N ASN A 29 -9.27 20.01 -1.77
CA ASN A 29 -9.21 18.80 -2.58
C ASN A 29 -8.39 19.00 -3.86
N THR A 30 -8.53 20.17 -4.49
CA THR A 30 -7.72 20.54 -5.67
C THR A 30 -6.24 20.66 -5.31
N VAL A 31 -5.90 21.34 -4.20
CA VAL A 31 -4.52 21.47 -3.73
C VAL A 31 -3.91 20.09 -3.47
N LEU A 32 -4.62 19.22 -2.75
CA LEU A 32 -4.14 17.87 -2.46
C LEU A 32 -4.00 17.00 -3.72
N LEU A 33 -4.93 17.12 -4.67
CA LEU A 33 -4.84 16.43 -5.96
C LEU A 33 -3.60 16.90 -6.73
N LEU A 34 -3.42 18.21 -6.90
CA LEU A 34 -2.28 18.76 -7.63
C LEU A 34 -0.94 18.42 -6.95
N ALA A 35 -0.89 18.54 -5.62
CA ALA A 35 0.28 18.12 -4.85
C ALA A 35 0.59 16.63 -5.07
N SER A 36 -0.44 15.78 -5.10
CA SER A 36 -0.27 14.34 -5.32
C SER A 36 0.22 14.02 -6.74
N LEU A 37 -0.38 14.63 -7.75
CA LEU A 37 0.06 14.48 -9.14
C LEU A 37 1.51 14.94 -9.33
N PHE A 38 1.88 16.07 -8.70
CA PHE A 38 3.27 16.54 -8.70
C PHE A 38 4.21 15.55 -8.01
N PHE A 39 3.81 15.01 -6.85
CA PHE A 39 4.61 14.05 -6.09
C PHE A 39 4.95 12.79 -6.92
N TYR A 40 3.98 12.21 -7.62
CA TYR A 40 4.24 11.04 -8.48
C TYR A 40 4.96 11.44 -9.78
N GLY A 41 4.57 12.58 -10.36
CA GLY A 41 5.16 13.11 -11.58
C GLY A 41 6.64 13.46 -11.44
N TRP A 42 7.13 13.69 -10.22
CA TRP A 42 8.53 13.97 -9.95
C TRP A 42 9.49 12.86 -10.38
N GLY A 43 9.07 11.60 -10.31
CA GLY A 43 9.89 10.48 -10.76
C GLY A 43 9.67 10.19 -12.24
N GLU A 44 8.43 9.86 -12.58
CA GLU A 44 8.08 9.35 -13.90
C GLU A 44 6.73 9.92 -14.37
N PRO A 45 6.72 11.15 -14.93
CA PRO A 45 5.47 11.86 -15.24
C PRO A 45 4.63 11.18 -16.32
N LYS A 46 5.25 10.36 -17.18
CA LYS A 46 4.57 9.61 -18.24
C LYS A 46 3.48 8.68 -17.68
N TYR A 47 3.69 8.12 -16.49
CA TYR A 47 2.75 7.16 -15.90
C TYR A 47 1.53 7.80 -15.23
N LEU A 48 1.53 9.13 -15.02
CA LEU A 48 0.35 9.86 -14.56
C LEU A 48 -0.84 9.71 -15.52
N ILE A 49 -0.57 9.52 -16.81
CA ILE A 49 -1.60 9.34 -17.84
C ILE A 49 -2.44 8.10 -17.54
N PHE A 50 -1.82 6.98 -17.12
CA PHE A 50 -2.55 5.78 -16.75
C PHE A 50 -3.44 6.00 -15.53
N MET A 51 -2.93 6.67 -14.50
CA MET A 51 -3.71 6.99 -13.31
C MET A 51 -4.92 7.87 -13.66
N LEU A 52 -4.70 8.98 -14.37
CA LEU A 52 -5.78 9.89 -14.76
C LEU A 52 -6.79 9.22 -15.70
N ALA A 53 -6.33 8.37 -16.61
CA ALA A 53 -7.21 7.58 -17.48
C ALA A 53 -8.06 6.60 -16.66
N SER A 54 -7.49 5.86 -15.71
CA SER A 54 -8.24 4.97 -14.82
C SER A 54 -9.26 5.73 -13.96
N VAL A 55 -8.88 6.86 -13.39
CA VAL A 55 -9.81 7.72 -12.62
C VAL A 55 -10.96 8.19 -13.51
N THR A 56 -10.67 8.70 -14.71
CA THR A 56 -11.68 9.20 -15.65
C THR A 56 -12.62 8.10 -16.11
N GLN A 57 -12.08 6.95 -16.49
CA GLN A 57 -12.86 5.78 -16.88
C GLN A 57 -13.77 5.31 -15.74
N SER A 58 -13.27 5.25 -14.51
CA SER A 58 -14.04 4.83 -13.35
C SER A 58 -15.14 5.82 -12.96
N TYR A 59 -14.86 7.12 -13.08
CA TYR A 59 -15.81 8.19 -12.86
C TYR A 59 -17.00 8.06 -13.83
N ALA A 60 -16.70 7.91 -15.13
CA ALA A 60 -17.71 7.73 -16.16
C ALA A 60 -18.52 6.45 -15.94
N ALA A 61 -17.85 5.34 -15.60
CA ALA A 61 -18.52 4.08 -15.31
C ALA A 61 -19.45 4.18 -14.09
N ALA A 62 -19.01 4.80 -12.99
CA ALA A 62 -19.83 4.98 -11.80
C ALA A 62 -21.07 5.85 -12.07
N LEU A 63 -20.93 6.91 -12.87
CA LEU A 63 -22.07 7.73 -13.30
C LEU A 63 -23.07 6.94 -14.18
N LEU A 64 -22.57 6.10 -15.09
CA LEU A 64 -23.42 5.23 -15.92
C LEU A 64 -24.14 4.17 -15.07
N VAL A 65 -23.43 3.58 -14.12
CA VAL A 65 -23.99 2.61 -13.16
C VAL A 65 -25.12 3.24 -12.35
N GLU A 66 -24.92 4.45 -11.83
CA GLU A 66 -25.97 5.16 -11.09
C GLU A 66 -27.17 5.50 -11.99
N ARG A 67 -26.91 6.03 -13.19
CA ARG A 67 -27.97 6.45 -14.14
C ARG A 67 -28.87 5.29 -14.58
N PHE A 68 -28.31 4.10 -14.76
CA PHE A 68 -29.01 2.93 -15.27
C PHE A 68 -29.16 1.83 -14.22
N ARG A 69 -29.17 2.18 -12.93
CA ARG A 69 -29.23 1.22 -11.81
C ARG A 69 -30.39 0.23 -11.98
N GLY A 70 -30.13 -1.04 -11.69
CA GLY A 70 -31.10 -2.13 -11.82
C GLY A 70 -31.27 -2.68 -13.25
N THR A 71 -30.63 -2.08 -14.26
CA THR A 71 -30.69 -2.57 -15.64
C THR A 71 -29.45 -3.37 -16.05
N LYS A 72 -29.54 -4.09 -17.17
CA LYS A 72 -28.38 -4.77 -17.78
C LYS A 72 -27.25 -3.80 -18.17
N ILE A 73 -27.58 -2.53 -18.43
CA ILE A 73 -26.60 -1.49 -18.78
C ILE A 73 -25.69 -1.19 -17.60
N ALA A 74 -26.22 -1.08 -16.38
CA ALA A 74 -25.40 -0.89 -15.19
C ALA A 74 -24.44 -2.07 -14.96
N LYS A 75 -24.92 -3.31 -15.16
CA LYS A 75 -24.07 -4.51 -15.05
C LYS A 75 -22.97 -4.52 -16.12
N ALA A 76 -23.30 -4.11 -17.35
CA ALA A 76 -22.33 -4.00 -18.44
C ALA A 76 -21.29 -2.88 -18.15
N ALA A 77 -21.72 -1.71 -17.68
CA ALA A 77 -20.83 -0.61 -17.32
C ALA A 77 -19.85 -1.02 -16.19
N LEU A 78 -20.33 -1.72 -15.17
CA LEU A 78 -19.49 -2.31 -14.12
C LEU A 78 -18.50 -3.33 -14.71
N ALA A 79 -18.97 -4.27 -15.53
CA ALA A 79 -18.13 -5.31 -16.11
C ALA A 79 -17.04 -4.73 -17.01
N VAL A 80 -17.37 -3.76 -17.86
CA VAL A 80 -16.42 -3.05 -18.72
C VAL A 80 -15.41 -2.27 -17.87
N SER A 81 -15.86 -1.58 -16.82
CA SER A 81 -14.97 -0.87 -15.90
C SER A 81 -13.99 -1.78 -15.20
N ALA A 82 -14.48 -2.92 -14.70
CA ALA A 82 -13.67 -3.93 -14.05
C ALA A 82 -12.66 -4.56 -15.02
N ALA A 83 -13.10 -4.91 -16.23
CA ALA A 83 -12.25 -5.45 -17.28
C ALA A 83 -11.16 -4.45 -17.71
N ALA A 84 -11.49 -3.17 -17.86
CA ALA A 84 -10.53 -2.12 -18.19
C ALA A 84 -9.49 -1.92 -17.07
N SER A 85 -9.95 -1.87 -15.81
CA SER A 85 -9.10 -1.68 -14.64
C SER A 85 -8.14 -2.86 -14.41
N LEU A 86 -8.66 -4.09 -14.48
CA LEU A 86 -7.86 -5.31 -14.34
C LEU A 86 -6.99 -5.57 -15.57
N GLY A 87 -7.46 -5.23 -16.77
CA GLY A 87 -6.71 -5.34 -18.02
C GLY A 87 -5.50 -4.42 -18.03
N LEU A 88 -5.65 -3.17 -17.59
CA LEU A 88 -4.52 -2.25 -17.45
C LEU A 88 -3.50 -2.75 -16.41
N LEU A 89 -3.97 -3.26 -15.27
CA LEU A 89 -3.11 -3.86 -14.26
C LEU A 89 -2.37 -5.10 -14.80
N ALA A 90 -3.08 -5.96 -15.52
CA ALA A 90 -2.52 -7.15 -16.17
C ALA A 90 -1.44 -6.77 -17.19
N TYR A 91 -1.73 -5.77 -18.03
CA TYR A 91 -0.78 -5.25 -19.01
C TYR A 91 0.49 -4.71 -18.34
N CYS A 92 0.37 -3.80 -17.37
CA CYS A 92 1.56 -3.19 -16.76
C CYS A 92 2.37 -4.18 -15.92
N LYS A 93 1.72 -5.14 -15.24
CA LYS A 93 2.38 -5.99 -14.25
C LYS A 93 2.78 -7.36 -14.76
N TYR A 94 2.04 -7.91 -15.71
CA TYR A 94 2.18 -9.32 -16.10
C TYR A 94 2.44 -9.51 -17.60
N ALA A 95 2.41 -8.47 -18.44
CA ALA A 95 2.63 -8.63 -19.89
C ALA A 95 3.94 -9.35 -20.21
N ASP A 96 5.07 -8.93 -19.62
CA ASP A 96 6.37 -9.56 -19.86
C ASP A 96 6.43 -10.99 -19.31
N PHE A 97 5.74 -11.27 -18.20
CA PHE A 97 5.61 -12.63 -17.68
C PHE A 97 4.86 -13.53 -18.69
N PHE A 98 3.73 -13.06 -19.23
CA PHE A 98 2.96 -13.82 -20.22
C PHE A 98 3.74 -14.02 -21.52
N ILE A 99 4.43 -12.99 -22.03
CA ILE A 99 5.25 -13.08 -23.24
C ILE A 99 6.43 -14.04 -23.02
N GLY A 100 7.09 -13.98 -21.86
CA GLY A 100 8.17 -14.89 -21.52
C GLY A 100 7.72 -16.36 -21.52
N ASN A 101 6.56 -16.66 -20.94
CA ASN A 101 5.99 -18.01 -20.95
C ASN A 101 5.56 -18.45 -22.36
N PHE A 102 4.95 -17.55 -23.13
CA PHE A 102 4.56 -17.82 -24.51
C PHE A 102 5.76 -18.16 -25.39
N ASN A 103 6.85 -17.38 -25.28
CA ASN A 103 8.11 -17.64 -25.96
C ASN A 103 8.73 -18.98 -25.53
N ALA A 104 8.67 -19.32 -24.24
CA ALA A 104 9.20 -20.58 -23.72
C ALA A 104 8.44 -21.81 -24.26
N VAL A 105 7.13 -21.71 -24.48
CA VAL A 105 6.30 -22.82 -24.99
C VAL A 105 6.35 -22.93 -26.51
N THR A 106 6.33 -21.80 -27.22
CA THR A 106 6.23 -21.78 -28.69
C THR A 106 7.59 -21.77 -29.40
N GLY A 107 8.67 -21.45 -28.68
CA GLY A 107 9.99 -21.21 -29.27
C GLY A 107 10.08 -19.92 -30.09
N LEU A 108 9.01 -19.11 -30.12
CA LEU A 108 9.02 -17.79 -30.77
C LEU A 108 9.78 -16.78 -29.90
N SER A 109 10.42 -15.80 -30.55
CA SER A 109 11.21 -14.76 -29.89
C SER A 109 10.48 -13.41 -29.91
N VAL A 110 9.26 -13.37 -29.36
CA VAL A 110 8.52 -12.10 -29.24
C VAL A 110 9.27 -11.18 -28.26
N PRO A 111 9.61 -9.94 -28.65
CA PRO A 111 10.33 -9.02 -27.77
C PRO A 111 9.48 -8.63 -26.56
N LEU A 112 10.10 -8.63 -25.37
CA LEU A 112 9.49 -8.16 -24.13
C LEU A 112 9.21 -6.66 -24.20
N LEU A 113 8.07 -6.21 -23.67
CA LEU A 113 7.68 -4.80 -23.69
C LEU A 113 8.48 -3.96 -22.69
N ARG A 114 9.00 -4.56 -21.61
CA ARG A 114 9.74 -3.85 -20.54
C ARG A 114 8.97 -2.64 -20.02
N VAL A 115 7.68 -2.83 -19.77
CA VAL A 115 6.79 -1.76 -19.28
C VAL A 115 7.23 -1.39 -17.86
N ALA A 116 7.76 -0.18 -17.65
CA ALA A 116 8.02 0.27 -16.28
C ALA A 116 6.69 0.43 -15.52
N LEU A 117 6.72 0.01 -14.25
CA LEU A 117 5.53 -0.14 -13.42
C LEU A 117 5.12 1.21 -12.84
N PRO A 118 3.91 1.71 -13.16
CA PRO A 118 3.39 2.92 -12.54
C PRO A 118 3.32 2.73 -11.02
N VAL A 119 3.87 3.68 -10.28
CA VAL A 119 3.81 3.67 -8.82
C VAL A 119 2.36 3.60 -8.36
N GLY A 120 2.06 2.62 -7.51
CA GLY A 120 0.74 2.44 -6.93
C GLY A 120 -0.36 1.92 -7.87
N ILE A 121 -0.01 1.36 -9.04
CA ILE A 121 -1.00 0.82 -9.99
C ILE A 121 -1.97 -0.17 -9.39
N SER A 122 -1.47 -1.12 -8.60
CA SER A 122 -2.36 -2.07 -7.92
C SER A 122 -3.30 -1.36 -6.93
N PHE A 123 -2.80 -0.37 -6.18
CA PHE A 123 -3.59 0.34 -5.17
C PHE A 123 -4.75 1.12 -5.79
N TYR A 124 -4.48 2.01 -6.75
CA TYR A 124 -5.56 2.77 -7.35
C TYR A 124 -6.51 1.88 -8.17
N THR A 125 -6.02 0.82 -8.82
CA THR A 125 -6.86 -0.13 -9.55
C THR A 125 -7.90 -0.77 -8.61
N PHE A 126 -7.48 -1.24 -7.43
CA PHE A 126 -8.41 -1.85 -6.47
C PHE A 126 -9.32 -0.83 -5.78
N GLN A 127 -8.84 0.39 -5.51
CA GLN A 127 -9.69 1.47 -4.98
C GLN A 127 -10.79 1.88 -5.94
N ILE A 128 -10.44 2.02 -7.23
CA ILE A 128 -11.37 2.32 -8.32
C ILE A 128 -12.38 1.18 -8.46
N LEU A 129 -11.90 -0.07 -8.52
CA LEU A 129 -12.76 -1.24 -8.66
C LEU A 129 -13.75 -1.36 -7.51
N SER A 130 -13.27 -1.22 -6.26
CA SER A 130 -14.13 -1.21 -5.06
C SER A 130 -15.17 -0.11 -5.17
N TYR A 131 -14.77 1.13 -5.48
CA TYR A 131 -15.69 2.26 -5.59
C TYR A 131 -16.81 2.01 -6.61
N VAL A 132 -16.49 1.54 -7.82
CA VAL A 132 -17.53 1.28 -8.85
C VAL A 132 -18.45 0.13 -8.43
N ILE A 133 -17.93 -0.90 -7.75
CA ILE A 133 -18.74 -2.00 -7.20
C ILE A 133 -19.65 -1.50 -6.08
N ASP A 134 -19.14 -0.69 -5.15
CA ASP A 134 -19.90 -0.15 -4.03
C ASP A 134 -21.03 0.77 -4.54
N VAL A 135 -20.77 1.57 -5.57
CA VAL A 135 -21.81 2.36 -6.28
C VAL A 135 -22.83 1.44 -6.96
N TYR A 136 -22.39 0.36 -7.62
CA TYR A 136 -23.32 -0.60 -8.24
C TYR A 136 -24.25 -1.27 -7.23
N ARG A 137 -23.71 -1.66 -6.06
CA ARG A 137 -24.48 -2.26 -4.97
C ARG A 137 -25.41 -1.27 -4.27
N GLY A 138 -25.13 0.02 -4.38
CA GLY A 138 -25.85 1.06 -3.65
C GLY A 138 -25.35 1.26 -2.22
N ASP A 139 -24.18 0.71 -1.90
CA ASP A 139 -23.55 0.86 -0.58
C ASP A 139 -23.06 2.30 -0.35
N VAL A 140 -22.68 3.00 -1.43
CA VAL A 140 -22.28 4.41 -1.41
C VAL A 140 -22.91 5.20 -2.56
N PRO A 141 -23.24 6.50 -2.34
CA PRO A 141 -23.71 7.36 -3.41
C PRO A 141 -22.58 7.70 -4.38
N VAL A 142 -22.90 7.79 -5.68
CA VAL A 142 -21.93 8.18 -6.72
C VAL A 142 -21.35 9.58 -6.45
N GLN A 143 -20.05 9.73 -6.63
CA GLN A 143 -19.41 11.05 -6.68
C GLN A 143 -19.66 11.75 -8.00
N ARG A 144 -20.14 12.99 -7.89
CA ARG A 144 -20.41 13.90 -9.01
C ARG A 144 -19.35 14.99 -9.18
N ASN A 145 -18.37 15.04 -8.27
CA ASN A 145 -17.23 15.91 -8.39
C ASN A 145 -16.02 15.07 -8.78
N PHE A 146 -15.53 15.28 -10.01
CA PHE A 146 -14.36 14.59 -10.53
C PHE A 146 -13.11 14.83 -9.68
N ILE A 147 -12.92 16.05 -9.16
CA ILE A 147 -11.76 16.41 -8.34
C ILE A 147 -11.75 15.61 -7.03
N ASP A 148 -12.92 15.40 -6.42
CA ASP A 148 -13.03 14.67 -5.15
C ASP A 148 -12.70 13.19 -5.35
N LEU A 149 -13.19 12.58 -6.44
CA LEU A 149 -12.84 11.20 -6.78
C LEU A 149 -11.37 11.07 -7.17
N ALA A 150 -10.85 11.98 -8.00
CA ALA A 150 -9.45 11.97 -8.40
C ALA A 150 -8.53 12.14 -7.20
N MET A 151 -8.89 13.01 -6.25
CA MET A 151 -8.11 13.23 -5.05
C MET A 151 -8.15 12.00 -4.13
N TYR A 152 -9.31 11.37 -3.93
CA TYR A 152 -9.42 10.08 -3.23
C TYR A 152 -8.43 9.06 -3.79
N VAL A 153 -8.45 8.87 -5.10
CA VAL A 153 -7.64 7.84 -5.77
C VAL A 153 -6.15 8.21 -5.76
N ALA A 154 -5.83 9.49 -5.96
CA ALA A 154 -4.45 9.94 -6.14
C ALA A 154 -3.75 10.35 -4.85
N MET A 155 -4.40 10.40 -3.68
CA MET A 155 -3.82 10.98 -2.46
C MET A 155 -2.44 10.39 -2.10
N PHE A 156 -1.38 11.21 -2.22
CA PHE A 156 0.03 10.75 -2.12
C PHE A 156 0.39 9.97 -0.85
N PRO A 157 -0.09 10.32 0.37
CA PRO A 157 0.23 9.55 1.56
C PRO A 157 -0.27 8.10 1.50
N GLN A 158 -1.37 7.85 0.79
CA GLN A 158 -2.05 6.57 0.79
C GLN A 158 -1.48 5.60 -0.25
N LEU A 159 -1.16 6.08 -1.45
CA LEU A 159 -0.90 5.21 -2.61
C LEU A 159 0.38 4.37 -2.52
N ILE A 160 1.29 4.75 -1.62
CA ILE A 160 2.60 4.11 -1.45
C ILE A 160 2.77 3.49 -0.06
N ALA A 161 2.00 3.93 0.94
CA ALA A 161 2.23 3.58 2.34
C ALA A 161 0.95 3.24 3.15
N GLY A 162 -0.25 3.30 2.55
CA GLY A 162 -1.52 3.11 3.26
C GLY A 162 -2.32 1.87 2.83
N PRO A 163 -3.07 1.21 3.72
CA PRO A 163 -4.00 0.14 3.32
C PRO A 163 -4.95 0.65 2.24
N ILE A 164 -5.54 -0.26 1.44
CA ILE A 164 -6.56 0.11 0.45
C ILE A 164 -7.76 0.69 1.22
N VAL A 165 -7.84 2.02 1.24
CA VAL A 165 -8.94 2.73 1.89
C VAL A 165 -10.15 2.66 0.97
N ARG A 166 -11.30 2.31 1.54
CA ARG A 166 -12.56 2.30 0.80
C ARG A 166 -13.12 3.71 0.69
N TYR A 167 -13.84 3.97 -0.40
CA TYR A 167 -14.45 5.26 -0.62
C TYR A 167 -15.42 5.65 0.51
N SER A 168 -16.18 4.68 1.04
CA SER A 168 -17.11 4.85 2.17
C SER A 168 -16.46 5.50 3.40
N ASP A 169 -15.22 5.11 3.69
CA ASP A 169 -14.54 5.46 4.94
C ASP A 169 -14.07 6.91 4.92
N ILE A 170 -13.85 7.47 3.73
CA ILE A 170 -13.33 8.83 3.56
C ILE A 170 -14.33 9.81 2.98
N ALA A 171 -15.45 9.35 2.38
CA ALA A 171 -16.40 10.20 1.68
C ALA A 171 -16.89 11.39 2.53
N GLY A 172 -17.09 11.17 3.84
CA GLY A 172 -17.43 12.23 4.78
C GLY A 172 -16.29 13.24 4.97
N SER A 173 -15.07 12.74 5.18
CA SER A 173 -13.84 13.53 5.38
C SER A 173 -13.42 14.32 4.14
N LEU A 174 -13.83 13.89 2.94
CA LEU A 174 -13.60 14.63 1.69
C LEU A 174 -14.32 15.99 1.66
N LYS A 175 -15.51 16.06 2.29
CA LYS A 175 -16.37 17.25 2.31
C LYS A 175 -16.23 18.05 3.60
N ASN A 176 -16.20 17.36 4.73
CA ASN A 176 -16.23 17.96 6.05
C ASN A 176 -14.88 17.76 6.74
N ARG A 177 -13.97 18.71 6.53
CA ARG A 177 -12.65 18.71 7.18
C ARG A 177 -12.66 19.67 8.34
N LYS A 178 -12.75 19.15 9.56
CA LYS A 178 -12.42 19.91 10.76
C LYS A 178 -11.04 19.46 11.22
N THR A 179 -10.10 20.39 11.22
CA THR A 179 -8.75 20.14 11.74
C THR A 179 -8.48 21.23 12.75
N THR A 180 -8.44 20.87 14.03
CA THR A 180 -8.03 21.80 15.07
C THR A 180 -6.57 21.56 15.44
N LEU A 181 -5.91 22.59 15.96
CA LEU A 181 -4.55 22.46 16.51
C LEU A 181 -4.53 21.44 17.66
N ALA A 182 -5.63 21.36 18.42
CA ALA A 182 -5.81 20.40 19.50
C ALA A 182 -5.82 18.95 18.99
N ASP A 183 -6.51 18.66 17.89
CA ASP A 183 -6.53 17.32 17.27
C ASP A 183 -5.13 16.91 16.78
N ALA A 184 -4.40 17.85 16.19
CA ALA A 184 -3.03 17.62 15.74
C ALA A 184 -2.10 17.34 16.92
N PHE A 185 -2.19 18.13 17.99
CA PHE A 185 -1.40 17.92 19.20
C PHE A 185 -1.77 16.61 19.90
N MET A 186 -3.04 16.24 19.93
CA MET A 186 -3.51 14.97 20.48
C MET A 186 -2.98 13.77 19.67
N SER A 187 -2.99 13.88 18.33
CA SER A 187 -2.41 12.88 17.45
C SER A 187 -0.91 12.74 17.69
N PHE A 188 -0.18 13.85 17.78
CA PHE A 188 1.24 13.83 18.13
C PHE A 188 1.47 13.18 19.50
N LYS A 189 0.69 13.57 20.51
CA LYS A 189 0.73 13.01 21.87
C LYS A 189 0.49 11.49 21.88
N SER A 190 -0.40 10.99 21.02
CA SER A 190 -0.67 9.55 20.88
C SER A 190 0.51 8.75 20.31
N MET A 191 1.27 9.33 19.39
CA MET A 191 2.46 8.66 18.81
C MET A 191 3.52 8.35 19.86
N PHE A 192 3.60 9.15 20.93
CA PHE A 192 4.52 8.95 22.05
C PHE A 192 3.84 8.29 23.27
N GLY A 193 2.63 7.74 23.11
CA GLY A 193 1.92 7.03 24.18
C GLY A 193 1.32 7.94 25.26
N PHE A 194 1.36 9.26 25.09
CA PHE A 194 0.85 10.21 26.08
C PHE A 194 -0.65 10.51 25.93
N ALA A 195 -1.36 9.84 25.01
CA ALA A 195 -2.80 10.03 24.78
C ALA A 195 -3.71 9.37 25.83
N GLY A 196 -3.15 8.92 26.96
CA GLY A 196 -3.93 8.23 28.01
C GLY A 196 -4.36 6.81 27.63
N ILE A 197 -3.78 6.26 26.57
CA ILE A 197 -3.97 4.86 26.20
C ILE A 197 -3.26 4.01 27.26
N PRO A 198 -3.96 3.06 27.91
CA PRO A 198 -3.33 2.16 28.87
C PRO A 198 -2.19 1.40 28.20
N ALA A 199 -1.03 1.35 28.86
CA ALA A 199 0.13 0.59 28.36
C ALA A 199 -0.21 -0.88 28.06
N VAL A 200 -1.19 -1.42 28.78
CA VAL A 200 -1.74 -2.76 28.60
C VAL A 200 -3.21 -2.65 28.20
N ASN A 201 -3.53 -3.04 26.98
CA ASN A 201 -4.89 -3.21 26.50
C ASN A 201 -5.05 -4.58 25.82
N ALA A 202 -6.29 -4.96 25.44
CA ALA A 202 -6.57 -6.26 24.84
C ALA A 202 -5.77 -6.51 23.55
N ALA A 203 -5.56 -5.47 22.73
CA ALA A 203 -4.73 -5.57 21.53
C ALA A 203 -3.25 -5.73 21.89
N SER A 204 -2.72 -4.96 22.84
CA SER A 204 -1.34 -5.11 23.33
C SER A 204 -1.08 -6.52 23.85
N LEU A 205 -2.00 -7.07 24.65
CA LEU A 205 -1.92 -8.44 25.18
C LEU A 205 -2.03 -9.49 24.09
N TYR A 206 -2.91 -9.28 23.11
CA TYR A 206 -3.03 -10.15 21.95
C TYR A 206 -1.72 -10.18 21.15
N TYR A 207 -1.17 -9.03 20.78
CA TYR A 207 0.11 -8.97 20.07
C TYR A 207 1.26 -9.53 20.89
N LEU A 208 1.30 -9.28 22.19
CA LEU A 208 2.34 -9.82 23.07
C LEU A 208 2.27 -11.35 23.14
N LYS A 209 1.07 -11.93 23.27
CA LYS A 209 0.88 -13.39 23.25
C LYS A 209 1.22 -13.99 21.89
N SER A 210 0.72 -13.39 20.82
CA SER A 210 0.94 -13.88 19.45
C SER A 210 2.42 -13.84 19.05
N ASN A 211 3.19 -12.87 19.55
CA ASN A 211 4.61 -12.71 19.24
C ASN A 211 5.54 -13.18 20.38
N LEU A 212 5.02 -13.81 21.45
CA LEU A 212 5.80 -14.13 22.65
C LEU A 212 7.01 -15.00 22.33
N VAL A 213 6.82 -16.03 21.50
CA VAL A 213 7.89 -16.94 21.09
C VAL A 213 8.97 -16.20 20.32
N LEU A 214 8.58 -15.33 19.37
CA LEU A 214 9.50 -14.51 18.60
C LEU A 214 10.29 -13.55 19.50
N LEU A 215 9.62 -12.92 20.47
CA LEU A 215 10.24 -12.01 21.43
C LEU A 215 11.25 -12.73 22.33
N ILE A 216 10.96 -13.96 22.77
CA ILE A 216 11.90 -14.77 23.56
C ILE A 216 13.14 -15.12 22.71
N VAL A 217 12.94 -15.57 21.46
CA VAL A 217 14.04 -15.89 20.55
C VAL A 217 14.90 -14.65 20.28
N ALA A 218 14.28 -13.49 20.02
CA ALA A 218 14.98 -12.23 19.82
C ALA A 218 15.73 -11.78 21.08
N ALA A 219 15.12 -11.92 22.27
CA ALA A 219 15.76 -11.58 23.54
C ALA A 219 17.00 -12.44 23.79
N VAL A 220 16.91 -13.76 23.57
CA VAL A 220 18.07 -14.67 23.68
C VAL A 220 19.13 -14.33 22.62
N GLY A 221 18.71 -14.05 21.38
CA GLY A 221 19.60 -13.65 20.28
C GLY A 221 20.34 -12.33 20.52
N ALA A 222 19.73 -11.39 21.25
CA ALA A 222 20.32 -10.10 21.60
C ALA A 222 21.34 -10.18 22.75
N THR A 223 21.40 -11.31 23.48
CA THR A 223 22.40 -11.52 24.54
C THR A 223 23.70 -12.11 23.96
N PRO A 224 24.84 -12.03 24.68
CA PRO A 224 26.07 -12.72 24.28
C PRO A 224 26.02 -14.25 24.45
N LEU A 225 24.89 -14.83 24.89
CA LEU A 225 24.76 -16.28 25.13
C LEU A 225 25.00 -17.13 23.88
N PRO A 226 24.41 -16.83 22.70
CA PRO A 226 24.64 -17.62 21.49
C PRO A 226 26.11 -17.62 21.08
N ARG A 227 26.79 -16.47 21.22
CA ARG A 227 28.22 -16.34 20.96
C ARG A 227 29.06 -17.20 21.92
N ARG A 228 28.78 -17.14 23.23
CA ARG A 228 29.47 -17.97 24.23
C ARG A 228 29.27 -19.46 24.00
N ILE A 229 28.05 -19.87 23.62
CA ILE A 229 27.74 -21.27 23.29
C ILE A 229 28.51 -21.71 22.05
N TYR A 230 28.53 -20.88 21.00
CA TYR A 230 29.29 -21.15 19.78
C TYR A 230 30.79 -21.34 20.05
N GLU A 231 31.40 -20.41 20.78
CA GLU A 231 32.83 -20.47 21.16
C GLU A 231 33.13 -21.70 22.03
N LYS A 232 32.24 -22.05 22.97
CA LYS A 232 32.40 -23.21 23.86
C LYS A 232 32.30 -24.55 23.11
N ILE A 233 31.41 -24.64 22.11
CA ILE A 233 31.30 -25.82 21.24
C ILE A 233 32.50 -25.89 20.30
N GLY A 234 33.02 -24.77 19.81
CA GLY A 234 34.20 -24.75 18.93
C GLY A 234 35.48 -25.24 19.62
N GLY A 235 35.58 -25.10 20.94
CA GLY A 235 36.73 -25.50 21.74
C GLY A 235 36.84 -26.97 22.14
N THR A 236 35.82 -27.81 21.88
CA THR A 236 35.86 -29.26 22.21
C THR A 236 36.41 -30.10 21.06
N ALA A 237 36.97 -31.28 21.40
CA ALA A 237 37.42 -32.25 20.41
C ALA A 237 36.26 -32.70 19.51
N GLY A 238 36.30 -32.32 18.22
CA GLY A 238 35.25 -32.58 17.23
C GLY A 238 34.18 -31.49 17.12
N GLY A 239 34.19 -30.48 17.98
CA GLY A 239 33.20 -29.40 17.99
C GLY A 239 33.19 -28.53 16.74
N SER A 240 34.35 -28.36 16.09
CA SER A 240 34.46 -27.66 14.80
C SER A 240 33.69 -28.36 13.66
N ARG A 241 33.68 -29.70 13.62
CA ARG A 241 32.89 -30.48 12.65
C ARG A 241 31.39 -30.38 12.94
N VAL A 242 31.01 -30.34 14.22
CA VAL A 242 29.62 -30.13 14.64
C VAL A 242 29.15 -28.74 14.19
N LEU A 243 29.91 -27.68 14.48
CA LEU A 243 29.56 -26.31 14.06
C LEU A 243 29.49 -26.15 12.54
N ALA A 244 30.34 -26.85 11.78
CA ALA A 244 30.31 -26.81 10.32
C ALA A 244 28.99 -27.32 9.71
N VAL A 245 28.27 -28.20 10.42
CA VAL A 245 26.95 -28.69 10.02
C VAL A 245 25.82 -27.87 10.66
N LEU A 246 25.96 -27.53 11.94
CA LEU A 246 24.91 -26.87 12.71
C LEU A 246 24.67 -25.42 12.27
N THR A 247 25.73 -24.70 11.88
CA THR A 247 25.64 -23.30 11.44
C THR A 247 24.82 -23.13 10.14
N PRO A 248 25.11 -23.86 9.04
CA PRO A 248 24.29 -23.74 7.82
C PRO A 248 22.86 -24.27 8.02
N MET A 249 22.65 -25.30 8.85
CA MET A 249 21.31 -25.78 9.20
C MET A 249 20.49 -24.71 9.94
N ALA A 250 21.10 -24.02 10.92
CA ALA A 250 20.46 -22.93 11.64
C ALA A 250 20.15 -21.74 10.71
N ALA A 251 21.06 -21.41 9.79
CA ALA A 251 20.83 -20.37 8.79
C ALA A 251 19.68 -20.74 7.82
N ALA A 252 19.64 -21.99 7.33
CA ALA A 252 18.55 -22.48 6.48
C ALA A 252 17.20 -22.49 7.21
N ALA A 253 17.18 -22.89 8.49
CA ALA A 253 15.98 -22.84 9.33
C ALA A 253 15.51 -21.39 9.55
N ALA A 254 16.43 -20.46 9.80
CA ALA A 254 16.10 -19.03 9.92
C ALA A 254 15.51 -18.48 8.61
N VAL A 255 16.11 -18.81 7.46
CA VAL A 255 15.56 -18.45 6.15
C VAL A 255 14.17 -19.04 5.95
N ALA A 256 13.94 -20.30 6.31
CA ALA A 256 12.63 -20.94 6.20
C ALA A 256 11.58 -20.26 7.09
N VAL A 257 11.92 -19.92 8.33
CA VAL A 257 11.03 -19.20 9.25
C VAL A 257 10.74 -17.79 8.74
N CYS A 258 11.76 -17.05 8.31
CA CYS A 258 11.57 -15.73 7.69
C CYS A 258 10.66 -15.82 6.46
N THR A 259 10.87 -16.82 5.61
CA THR A 259 10.05 -17.06 4.41
C THR A 259 8.62 -17.43 4.78
N ALA A 260 8.40 -18.28 5.79
CA ALA A 260 7.07 -18.62 6.28
C ALA A 260 6.32 -17.40 6.83
N TYR A 261 6.98 -16.54 7.60
CA TYR A 261 6.40 -15.27 8.05
C TYR A 261 6.15 -14.29 6.90
N LEU A 262 6.99 -14.32 5.87
CA LEU A 262 6.80 -13.53 4.65
C LEU A 262 5.57 -14.03 3.89
N ILE A 263 5.38 -15.35 3.80
CA ILE A 263 4.24 -16.02 3.17
C ILE A 263 2.94 -15.84 3.97
N ASP A 264 2.96 -15.94 5.29
CA ASP A 264 1.81 -15.60 6.13
C ASP A 264 1.41 -14.13 5.92
N GLY A 265 2.41 -13.26 5.76
CA GLY A 265 2.24 -11.88 5.32
C GLY A 265 1.65 -11.74 3.90
N LEU A 266 1.79 -12.74 3.02
CA LEU A 266 1.20 -12.75 1.65
C LEU A 266 -0.31 -12.90 1.65
N PHE A 267 -0.90 -13.50 2.69
CA PHE A 267 -2.35 -13.60 2.84
C PHE A 267 -2.99 -12.31 3.37
N ASN A 268 -2.17 -11.35 3.77
CA ASN A 268 -2.59 -9.98 3.97
C ASN A 268 -2.54 -9.28 2.60
N PRO A 269 -3.63 -8.74 2.04
CA PRO A 269 -3.64 -8.12 0.70
C PRO A 269 -2.74 -6.86 0.56
N PHE A 270 -1.90 -6.57 1.56
CA PHE A 270 -1.10 -5.37 1.74
C PHE A 270 0.41 -5.62 1.84
N VAL A 271 0.91 -6.71 1.25
CA VAL A 271 2.34 -7.12 1.17
C VAL A 271 3.32 -5.98 0.80
N TYR A 272 2.85 -4.93 0.13
CA TYR A 272 3.70 -3.82 -0.33
C TYR A 272 4.30 -2.95 0.79
N PHE A 273 3.96 -3.14 2.07
CA PHE A 273 4.42 -2.29 3.19
C PHE A 273 5.59 -2.83 4.03
N ARG A 274 6.37 -3.78 3.52
CA ARG A 274 7.53 -4.31 4.25
C ARG A 274 8.84 -4.20 3.47
N PHE A 275 9.12 -3.00 2.95
CA PHE A 275 10.46 -2.56 2.59
C PHE A 275 10.83 -1.32 3.40
#